data_AF-A0A524KT36-F1
#
_entry.id   AF-A0A524KT36-F1
#
_cell.length_a   1.000
_cell.length_b   1.000
_cell.length_c   1.000
_cell.angle_alpha   90.00
_cell.angle_beta   90.00
_cell.angle_gamma   90.00
#
_symmetry.space_group_name_H-M   'P 1'
#
loop_
_entity.id
_entity.type
_entity.pdbx_description
1 polymer ?
#
loop_
_entity_poly.entity_id
_entity_poly.type
_entity_poly.pdbx_seq_one_letter_code
_entity_poly.pdbx_strand_id
1 'polypeptide(L)' 'MNSGKTIFAQLMDFVPTYEFRKCVDRYNGNHKVISFSCWDQYLCLAFAQLTYRESLR' A
#
# COMPACT_ATOMS: atom_id res chain seq x y z
N MET A 1 3.84 -17.99 16.00
CA MET A 1 3.57 -16.56 15.68
C MET A 1 4.88 -15.92 15.27
N ASN A 2 4.97 -15.29 14.11
CA ASN A 2 6.20 -14.62 13.68
C ASN A 2 6.51 -13.48 14.65
N SER A 3 7.64 -13.55 15.35
CA SER A 3 8.02 -12.56 16.38
C SER A 3 8.66 -11.29 15.77
N GLY A 4 8.62 -11.14 14.44
CA GLY A 4 9.25 -10.02 13.71
C GLY A 4 8.41 -9.51 12.54
N LYS A 5 8.91 -8.46 11.86
CA LYS A 5 8.29 -7.89 10.65
C LYS A 5 8.12 -8.96 9.58
N THR A 6 6.98 -8.99 8.91
CA THR A 6 6.76 -9.87 7.74
C THR A 6 7.69 -9.47 6.60
N ILE A 7 7.99 -10.42 5.70
CA ILE A 7 8.78 -10.13 4.49
C ILE A 7 8.11 -9.02 3.65
N PHE A 8 6.78 -9.02 3.56
CA PHE A 8 6.04 -7.94 2.90
C PHE A 8 6.32 -6.57 3.55
N ALA A 9 6.28 -6.48 4.88
CA ALA A 9 6.58 -5.23 5.58
C ALA A 9 8.03 -4.76 5.34
N GLN A 10 8.99 -5.69 5.27
CA GLN A 10 10.39 -5.37 4.94
C GLN A 10 10.53 -4.87 3.49
N LEU A 11 9.79 -5.44 2.54
CA LEU A 11 9.78 -4.95 1.15
C LEU A 11 9.15 -3.55 1.05
N MET A 12 8.11 -3.28 1.82
CA MET A 12 7.46 -1.96 1.82
C MET A 12 8.33 -0.86 2.45
N ASP A 13 9.34 -1.22 3.26
CA ASP A 13 10.32 -0.24 3.79
C ASP A 13 11.14 0.43 2.64
N PHE A 14 11.21 -0.17 1.44
CA PHE A 14 11.87 0.42 0.28
C PHE A 14 10.99 1.42 -0.50
N VAL A 15 9.70 1.50 -0.19
CA VAL A 15 8.78 2.41 -0.87
C VAL A 15 8.97 3.82 -0.31
N PRO A 16 9.12 4.86 -1.15
CA PRO A 16 9.28 6.23 -0.70
C PRO A 16 7.93 6.80 -0.19
N THR A 17 7.55 6.40 1.03
CA THR A 17 6.25 6.72 1.64
C THR A 17 5.97 8.22 1.73
N TYR A 18 7.02 9.03 1.95
CA TYR A 18 6.90 10.49 1.98
C TYR A 18 6.46 11.07 0.63
N GLU A 19 7.15 10.70 -0.46
CA GLU A 19 6.80 11.17 -1.80
C GLU A 19 5.45 10.61 -2.26
N PHE A 20 5.13 9.36 -1.88
CA PHE A 20 3.80 8.79 -2.12
C PHE A 20 2.71 9.64 -1.48
N ARG A 21 2.84 9.99 -0.19
CA ARG A 21 1.86 10.82 0.53
C ARG A 21 1.75 12.21 -0.09
N LYS A 22 2.88 12.83 -0.44
CA LYS A 22 2.90 14.12 -1.13
C LYS A 22 2.13 14.09 -2.46
N CYS A 23 2.23 13.00 -3.22
CA CYS A 23 1.43 12.80 -4.43
C CYS A 23 -0.06 12.63 -4.10
N VAL A 24 -0.41 11.79 -3.13
CA VAL A 24 -1.81 11.60 -2.70
C VAL A 24 -2.45 12.92 -2.28
N ASP A 25 -1.74 13.74 -1.49
CA ASP A 25 -2.23 15.04 -1.03
C ASP A 25 -2.36 16.02 -2.20
N ARG A 26 -1.36 16.09 -3.08
CA ARG A 26 -1.37 16.96 -4.28
C ARG A 26 -2.59 16.71 -5.16
N TYR A 27 -3.00 15.45 -5.31
CA TYR A 27 -4.12 15.07 -6.17
C TYR A 27 -5.42 14.81 -5.40
N ASN A 28 -5.46 15.11 -4.09
CA ASN A 28 -6.63 14.88 -3.24
C ASN A 28 -7.12 13.42 -3.33
N GLY A 29 -6.18 12.45 -3.38
CA GLY A 29 -6.48 11.04 -3.66
C GLY A 29 -7.36 10.37 -2.61
N ASN A 30 -7.32 10.86 -1.37
CA ASN A 30 -8.17 10.38 -0.27
C ASN A 30 -9.48 11.18 -0.11
N HIS A 31 -9.92 11.95 -1.12
CA HIS A 31 -11.15 12.73 -1.03
C HIS A 31 -12.37 11.84 -0.75
N LYS A 32 -13.10 12.13 0.34
CA LYS A 32 -14.29 11.38 0.79
C LYS A 32 -14.04 9.89 1.08
N VAL A 33 -12.78 9.50 1.26
CA VAL A 33 -12.46 8.15 1.73
C VAL A 33 -12.87 8.04 3.21
N ILE A 34 -13.67 7.03 3.54
CA ILE A 34 -14.11 6.72 4.92
C ILE A 34 -13.21 5.65 5.52
N SER A 35 -12.87 4.64 4.72
CA SER A 35 -11.95 3.56 5.03
C SER A 35 -11.27 3.13 3.73
N PHE A 36 -10.14 2.41 3.83
CA PHE A 36 -9.35 1.97 2.67
C PHE A 36 -8.72 3.15 1.89
N SER A 37 -7.71 3.74 2.51
CA SER A 37 -6.92 4.85 1.94
C SER A 37 -6.17 4.44 0.67
N CYS A 38 -5.65 5.43 -0.09
CA CYS A 38 -4.72 5.15 -1.18
C CYS A 38 -3.52 4.33 -0.74
N TRP A 39 -3.08 4.45 0.53
CA TRP A 39 -2.01 3.62 1.06
C TRP A 39 -2.45 2.16 1.22
N ASP A 40 -3.64 1.92 1.77
CA ASP A 40 -4.19 0.56 1.88
C ASP A 40 -4.38 -0.07 0.50
N GLN A 41 -4.89 0.70 -0.46
CA GLN A 41 -5.04 0.27 -1.85
C GLN A 41 -3.69 -0.10 -2.48
N TYR A 42 -2.67 0.73 -2.28
CA TYR A 42 -1.31 0.46 -2.75
C TYR A 42 -0.75 -0.83 -2.15
N LEU A 43 -0.90 -1.04 -0.84
CA LEU A 43 -0.44 -2.25 -0.17
C LEU A 43 -1.17 -3.50 -0.70
N CYS A 44 -2.49 -3.44 -0.90
CA CYS A 44 -3.26 -4.54 -1.49
C CYS A 44 -2.79 -4.88 -2.90
N LEU A 45 -2.58 -3.87 -3.75
CA LEU A 45 -2.07 -4.07 -5.10
C LEU A 45 -0.65 -4.66 -5.10
N ALA A 46 0.26 -4.11 -4.29
CA ALA A 46 1.62 -4.60 -4.17
C ALA A 46 1.65 -6.07 -3.71
N PHE A 47 0.85 -6.41 -2.70
CA PHE A 47 0.73 -7.79 -2.23
C PHE A 47 0.17 -8.72 -3.31
N ALA A 48 -0.87 -8.30 -4.03
CA ALA A 48 -1.47 -9.06 -5.13
C ALA A 48 -0.47 -9.33 -6.26
N GLN A 49 0.31 -8.32 -6.65
CA GLN A 49 1.38 -8.49 -7.65
C GLN A 49 2.43 -9.49 -7.20
N LEU A 50 2.92 -9.39 -5.95
CA LEU A 50 3.91 -10.31 -5.39
C LEU A 50 3.40 -11.75 -5.24
N THR A 51 2.09 -11.93 -5.17
CA THR A 51 1.43 -13.24 -5.03
C THR A 51 0.80 -13.72 -6.33
N TYR A 52 1.19 -13.13 -7.47
CA TYR A 52 0.72 -13.49 -8.81
C TYR A 52 -0.81 -13.55 -8.96
N ARG A 53 -1.52 -12.65 -8.27
CA ARG A 53 -2.97 -12.56 -8.38
C ARG A 53 -3.35 -11.83 -9.65
N GLU A 54 -4.17 -12.47 -10.47
CA GLU A 54 -4.74 -11.88 -11.67
C GLU A 54 -5.90 -10.91 -11.36
N SER A 55 -6.47 -11.01 -10.15
CA SER A 55 -7.61 -10.20 -9.70
C SER A 55 -7.56 -9.97 -8.19
N LEU A 56 -8.10 -8.81 -7.76
CA LEU A 56 -8.36 -8.48 -6.36
C LEU A 56 -9.74 -8.94 -5.85
N ARG A 57 -10.54 -9.55 -6.74
CA ARG A 57 -11.87 -10.08 -6.46
C ARG A 57 -11.84 -11.56 -6.09
#